data_AF-A0A9Q3HC12-F1
#
_entry.id   AF-A0A9Q3HC12-F1
#
_cell.length_a   1.000
_cell.length_b   1.000
_cell.length_c   1.000
_cell.angle_alpha   90.00
_cell.angle_beta   90.00
_cell.angle_gamma   90.00
#
_symmetry.space_group_name_H-M   'P 1'
#
loop_
_entity.id
_entity.type
_entity.pdbx_description
1 polymer ?
#
loop_
_entity_poly.entity_id
_entity_poly.type
_entity_poly.pdbx_seq_one_letter_code
_entity_poly.pdbx_strand_id
1 'polypeptide(L)'
;MNYLNNAAKYKSVLKKVQPVKEPLPQDINPPLERSPLSRYPHVTPLSLKPPKVMFIQKTTWERVEVIIFGPPGFLSKEEKNLLMSVMVVREKDIAFREEESGLIQH
;
A
#
# COMPACT_ATOMS: atom_id res chain seq x y z
N MET A 1 -1.35 68.39 27.90
CA MET A 1 -2.39 67.37 27.60
C MET A 1 -1.80 66.39 26.60
N ASN A 2 -1.31 65.25 27.07
CA ASN A 2 -0.68 64.24 26.22
C ASN A 2 -1.74 63.24 25.75
N TYR A 3 -2.12 63.30 24.48
CA TYR A 3 -2.97 62.29 23.86
C TYR A 3 -2.13 61.05 23.56
N LEU A 4 -2.30 60.00 24.38
CA LEU A 4 -1.75 58.67 24.08
C LEU A 4 -2.52 58.09 22.90
N ASN A 5 -1.88 58.08 21.73
CA ASN A 5 -2.33 57.37 20.54
C ASN A 5 -2.41 55.86 20.83
N ASN A 6 -3.55 55.38 21.31
CA ASN A 6 -3.91 53.97 21.28
C ASN A 6 -4.31 53.58 19.85
N ALA A 7 -3.38 53.68 18.91
CA ALA A 7 -3.53 53.12 17.58
C ALA A 7 -3.46 51.60 17.71
N ALA A 8 -4.60 50.92 17.59
CA ALA A 8 -4.66 49.47 17.50
C ALA A 8 -3.82 49.01 16.28
N LYS A 9 -2.57 48.63 16.52
CA LYS A 9 -1.66 48.15 15.47
C LYS A 9 -2.33 46.96 14.76
N TYR A 10 -2.59 47.14 13.46
CA TYR A 10 -3.11 46.10 12.60
C TYR A 10 -2.14 44.90 12.60
N LYS A 11 -2.55 43.77 13.20
CA LYS A 11 -1.77 42.53 13.14
C LYS A 11 -1.92 41.92 11.75
N SER A 12 -0.81 41.55 11.12
CA SER A 12 -0.83 40.88 9.80
C SER A 12 -1.66 39.60 9.86
N VAL A 13 -2.34 39.29 8.76
CA VAL A 13 -3.20 38.09 8.63
C VAL A 13 -2.42 36.81 8.97
N LEU A 14 -1.14 36.77 8.61
CA LEU A 14 -0.20 35.69 8.91
C LEU A 14 0.00 35.41 10.42
N LYS A 15 -0.16 36.44 11.27
CA LYS A 15 -0.16 36.26 12.74
C LYS A 15 -1.51 35.86 13.32
N LYS A 16 -2.60 36.05 12.56
CA LYS A 16 -3.97 35.70 12.98
C LYS A 16 -4.34 34.29 12.56
N VAL A 17 -3.89 33.86 11.39
CA VAL A 17 -4.15 32.54 10.84
C VAL A 17 -2.95 31.67 11.17
N GLN A 18 -3.11 30.82 12.17
CA GLN A 18 -2.16 29.77 12.52
C GLN A 18 -2.84 28.43 12.19
N PRO A 19 -2.15 27.48 11.54
CA PRO A 19 -2.69 26.15 11.37
C PRO A 19 -2.96 25.56 12.75
N VAL A 20 -4.21 25.19 13.00
CA VAL A 20 -4.59 24.49 14.22
C VAL A 20 -4.10 23.06 14.08
N LYS A 21 -3.45 22.54 15.12
CA LYS A 21 -3.07 21.12 15.20
C LYS A 21 -4.33 20.29 15.43
N GLU A 22 -5.15 20.14 14.40
CA GLU A 22 -6.29 19.24 14.42
C GLU A 22 -5.86 17.85 13.95
N PRO A 23 -6.43 16.77 14.53
CA PRO A 23 -6.24 15.44 13.98
C PRO A 23 -6.79 15.39 12.56
N LEU A 24 -6.12 14.65 11.68
CA LEU A 24 -6.57 14.47 10.30
C LEU A 24 -8.02 13.95 10.30
N PRO A 25 -8.97 14.63 9.62
CA PRO A 25 -10.34 14.14 9.51
C PRO A 25 -10.36 12.73 8.92
N GLN A 26 -11.06 11.80 9.57
CA GLN A 26 -11.11 10.40 9.14
C GLN A 26 -11.76 10.24 7.75
N ASP A 27 -12.60 11.18 7.35
CA ASP A 27 -13.23 11.22 6.02
C ASP A 27 -12.22 11.41 4.88
N ILE A 28 -11.03 11.96 5.18
CA ILE A 28 -9.95 12.19 4.21
C ILE A 28 -9.03 10.97 4.09
N ASN A 29 -8.98 10.10 5.10
CA ASN A 29 -8.19 8.87 5.09
C ASN A 29 -9.07 7.68 5.47
N PRO A 30 -9.97 7.24 4.57
CA PRO A 30 -10.74 6.04 4.81
C PRO A 30 -9.78 4.88 5.09
N PRO A 31 -10.11 4.01 6.06
CA PRO A 31 -9.26 2.87 6.38
C PRO A 31 -9.07 2.00 5.13
N LEU A 32 -7.84 1.52 4.92
CA LEU A 32 -7.52 0.61 3.82
C LEU A 32 -8.55 -0.53 3.76
N GLU A 33 -9.29 -0.61 2.66
CA GLU A 33 -10.25 -1.69 2.48
C GLU A 33 -9.49 -3.00 2.37
N ARG A 34 -9.78 -3.91 3.30
CA ARG A 34 -9.25 -5.27 3.21
C ARG A 34 -10.01 -5.99 2.10
N SER A 35 -9.28 -6.57 1.15
CA SER A 35 -9.85 -7.52 0.21
C SER A 35 -10.61 -8.60 0.99
N PRO A 36 -11.84 -8.99 0.57
CA PRO A 36 -12.63 -9.96 1.30
C PRO A 36 -11.86 -11.26 1.44
N LEU A 37 -11.85 -11.83 2.66
CA LEU A 37 -11.29 -13.14 2.95
C LEU A 37 -12.25 -14.22 2.40
N SER A 38 -12.43 -14.28 1.08
CA SER A 38 -13.40 -15.17 0.42
C SER A 38 -12.94 -16.62 0.33
N ARG A 39 -11.77 -16.97 0.86
CA ARG A 39 -11.23 -18.33 0.75
C ARG A 39 -11.95 -19.24 1.73
N TYR A 40 -12.86 -20.06 1.22
CA TYR A 40 -13.35 -21.24 1.92
C TYR A 40 -12.22 -22.29 1.93
N PRO A 41 -11.65 -22.66 3.09
CA PRO A 41 -10.47 -23.55 3.17
C PRO A 41 -10.73 -24.96 2.62
N HIS A 42 -11.99 -25.35 2.46
CA HIS A 42 -12.40 -26.66 1.96
C HIS A 42 -12.73 -26.68 0.45
N VAL A 43 -12.77 -25.53 -0.22
CA VAL A 43 -13.12 -25.42 -1.65
C VAL A 43 -11.88 -25.43 -2.55
N THR A 44 -10.71 -25.11 -2.01
CA THR A 44 -9.42 -25.24 -2.71
C THR A 44 -8.53 -26.21 -1.94
N PRO A 45 -8.71 -27.54 -2.09
CA PRO A 45 -7.79 -28.50 -1.51
C PRO A 45 -6.37 -28.21 -2.02
N LEU A 46 -5.38 -28.26 -1.12
CA LEU A 46 -3.98 -28.15 -1.49
C LEU A 46 -3.65 -29.28 -2.47
N SER A 47 -3.40 -28.93 -3.72
CA SER A 47 -2.99 -29.90 -4.74
C SER A 47 -1.63 -30.47 -4.36
N LEU A 48 -1.52 -31.79 -4.29
CA LEU A 48 -0.25 -32.50 -4.04
C LEU A 48 0.82 -32.18 -5.09
N LYS A 49 0.40 -31.77 -6.29
CA LYS A 49 1.29 -31.28 -7.34
C LYS A 49 1.12 -29.76 -7.45
N PRO A 50 2.19 -28.97 -7.26
CA PRO A 50 2.09 -27.54 -7.44
C PRO A 50 1.66 -27.24 -8.89
N PRO A 51 0.71 -26.33 -9.11
CA PRO A 51 0.31 -25.95 -10.45
C PRO A 51 1.50 -25.35 -11.20
N LYS A 52 1.60 -25.64 -12.50
CA LYS A 52 2.59 -24.97 -13.35
C LYS A 52 2.27 -23.48 -13.35
N VAL A 53 3.27 -22.66 -13.02
CA VAL A 53 3.13 -21.21 -13.03
C VAL A 53 2.88 -20.78 -14.47
N MET A 54 1.70 -20.21 -14.71
CA MET A 54 1.40 -19.49 -15.92
C MET A 54 1.33 -18.02 -15.56
N PHE A 55 2.14 -17.21 -16.24
CA PHE A 55 2.18 -15.77 -16.04
C PHE A 55 0.98 -15.15 -16.73
N ILE A 56 0.00 -14.75 -15.92
CA ILE A 56 -1.24 -14.14 -16.36
C ILE A 56 -1.02 -12.64 -16.18
N GLN A 57 -0.98 -11.90 -17.29
CA GLN A 57 -0.96 -10.44 -17.40
C GLN A 57 -0.03 -9.63 -16.48
N LYS A 58 -0.41 -9.32 -15.23
CA LYS A 58 0.35 -8.37 -14.37
C LYS A 58 1.61 -8.99 -13.78
N THR A 59 1.57 -10.30 -13.52
CA THR A 59 2.72 -11.03 -13.00
C THR A 59 3.54 -11.56 -14.17
N THR A 60 4.46 -10.75 -14.71
CA THR A 60 5.39 -11.17 -15.77
C THR A 60 6.67 -11.79 -15.21
N TRP A 61 7.41 -12.54 -16.04
CA TRP A 61 8.70 -13.13 -15.64
C TRP A 61 9.68 -12.06 -15.13
N GLU A 62 9.80 -10.96 -15.85
CA GLU A 62 10.68 -9.83 -15.50
C GLU A 62 10.38 -9.27 -14.11
N ARG A 63 9.09 -9.15 -13.76
CA ARG A 63 8.65 -8.65 -12.44
C ARG A 63 8.96 -9.65 -11.32
N VAL A 64 8.88 -10.94 -11.61
CA VAL A 64 9.17 -12.00 -10.62
C VAL A 64 10.67 -12.18 -10.40
N GLU A 65 11.50 -11.93 -11.42
CA GLU A 65 12.95 -12.02 -11.30
C GLU A 65 13.54 -10.98 -10.34
N VAL A 66 12.92 -9.80 -10.25
CA VAL A 66 13.31 -8.74 -9.31
C VAL A 66 13.00 -9.11 -7.85
N ILE A 67 12.12 -10.08 -7.60
CA ILE A 67 11.72 -10.46 -6.25
C ILE A 67 12.83 -11.27 -5.58
N ILE A 68 13.32 -10.73 -4.46
CA ILE A 68 14.26 -11.43 -3.59
C ILE A 68 13.47 -12.43 -2.75
N PHE A 69 13.56 -13.71 -3.11
CA PHE A 69 12.93 -14.82 -2.38
C PHE A 69 13.73 -15.26 -1.15
N GLY A 70 14.73 -14.49 -0.71
CA GLY A 70 15.62 -14.83 0.41
C GLY A 70 16.99 -15.36 -0.03
N PRO A 71 17.82 -15.82 0.92
CA PRO A 71 19.16 -16.33 0.64
C PRO A 71 19.14 -17.63 -0.18
N PRO A 72 20.25 -18.01 -0.82
CA PRO A 72 20.33 -19.27 -1.58
C PRO A 72 20.00 -20.47 -0.68
N GLY A 73 19.11 -21.35 -1.15
CA GLY A 73 18.64 -22.51 -0.38
C GLY A 73 17.48 -22.23 0.57
N PHE A 74 17.00 -20.98 0.68
CA PHE A 74 15.85 -20.63 1.53
C PHE A 74 14.54 -21.27 1.07
N LEU A 75 14.33 -21.37 -0.25
CA LEU A 75 13.21 -22.09 -0.86
C LEU A 75 13.73 -23.17 -1.80
N SER A 76 13.11 -24.34 -1.73
CA SER A 76 13.19 -25.35 -2.79
C SER A 76 12.56 -24.82 -4.09
N LYS A 77 12.84 -25.49 -5.20
CA LYS A 77 12.27 -25.15 -6.51
C LYS A 77 10.75 -25.26 -6.49
N GLU A 78 10.22 -26.25 -5.79
CA GLU A 78 8.81 -26.54 -5.64
C GLU A 78 8.09 -25.47 -4.82
N GLU A 79 8.70 -25.04 -3.71
CA GLU A 79 8.16 -23.97 -2.86
C GLU A 79 8.17 -22.62 -3.59
N LYS A 80 9.23 -22.32 -4.36
CA LYS A 80 9.27 -21.13 -5.20
C LYS A 80 8.14 -21.14 -6.23
N ASN A 81 7.90 -22.29 -6.87
CA ASN A 81 6.79 -22.44 -7.82
C ASN A 81 5.42 -22.28 -7.15
N LEU A 82 5.25 -22.81 -5.94
CA LEU A 82 4.03 -22.63 -5.17
C LEU A 82 3.78 -21.15 -4.86
N LEU A 83 4.80 -20.44 -4.37
CA LEU A 83 4.70 -19.02 -4.04
C LEU A 83 4.36 -18.19 -5.29
N MET A 84 5.03 -18.44 -6.42
CA MET A 84 4.71 -17.80 -7.70
C MET A 84 3.26 -18.06 -8.13
N SER A 85 2.72 -19.27 -7.93
CA SER A 85 1.32 -19.57 -8.24
C SER A 85 0.34 -18.77 -7.38
N VAL A 86 0.65 -18.55 -6.10
CA VAL A 86 -0.18 -17.73 -5.20
C VAL A 86 -0.15 -16.27 -5.62
N MET A 87 1.02 -15.76 -6.01
CA MET A 87 1.17 -14.39 -6.50
C MET A 87 0.32 -14.15 -7.75
N VAL A 88 0.32 -15.10 -8.68
CA VAL A 88 -0.54 -15.06 -9.88
C VAL A 88 -2.02 -15.00 -9.49
N VAL A 89 -2.47 -15.86 -8.58
CA VAL A 89 -3.87 -15.85 -8.09
C VAL A 89 -4.25 -14.51 -7.44
N ARG A 90 -3.27 -13.83 -6.84
CA ARG A 90 -3.45 -12.56 -6.11
C ARG A 90 -2.86 -11.37 -6.84
N GLU A 91 -2.73 -11.42 -8.16
CA GLU A 91 -2.08 -10.36 -8.94
C GLU A 91 -2.73 -8.97 -8.73
N LYS A 92 -4.04 -8.94 -8.43
CA LYS A 92 -4.79 -7.71 -8.16
C LYS A 92 -4.42 -7.05 -6.84
N ASP A 93 -3.93 -7.84 -5.87
CA ASP A 93 -3.57 -7.37 -4.52
C ASP A 93 -2.08 -6.99 -4.40
N ILE A 94 -1.26 -7.24 -5.43
CA ILE A 94 0.21 -7.08 -5.38
C ILE A 94 0.63 -5.84 -6.16
N ALA A 95 1.29 -4.88 -5.53
CA ALA A 95 1.97 -3.78 -6.21
C ALA A 95 3.44 -4.15 -6.46
N PHE A 96 3.90 -4.10 -7.71
CA PHE A 96 5.32 -4.31 -8.03
C PHE A 96 6.11 -3.01 -8.13
N ARG A 97 5.40 -1.89 -8.27
CA ARG A 97 5.98 -0.54 -8.32
C ARG A 97 5.28 0.36 -7.32
N GLU A 98 5.96 1.45 -6.94
CA GLU A 98 5.41 2.41 -5.99
C GLU A 98 4.14 3.08 -6.51
N GLU A 99 4.02 3.33 -7.82
CA GLU A 99 2.82 3.94 -8.39
C GLU A 99 1.60 3.02 -8.30
N GLU A 100 1.82 1.70 -8.23
CA GLU A 100 0.77 0.68 -8.07
C GLU A 100 0.33 0.54 -6.61
N SER A 101 1.08 1.10 -5.64
CA SER A 101 0.84 0.91 -4.20
C SER A 101 -0.38 1.67 -3.66
N GLY A 102 -0.98 2.55 -4.47
CA GLY A 102 -2.14 3.35 -4.07
C GLY A 102 -1.88 4.36 -2.96
N LEU A 103 -0.62 4.56 -2.55
CA LEU A 103 -0.24 5.58 -1.58
C LEU A 103 -0.34 6.95 -2.24
N ILE A 104 -1.06 7.87 -1.60
CA ILE A 104 -1.12 9.27 -2.01
C ILE A 104 0.28 9.86 -1.82
N GLN A 105 0.95 10.19 -2.92
CA GLN A 105 2.22 10.93 -2.86
C GLN A 105 1.92 12.36 -2.40
N HIS A 106 2.60 12.80 -1.34
CA HIS A 106 2.53 14.16 -0.78
C HIS A 106 3.47 15.13 -1.49
#